data_AF-A0A957LWC5-F1
#
_entry.id   AF-A0A957LWC5-F1
#
_cell.length_a   1.000
_cell.length_b   1.000
_cell.length_c   1.000
_cell.angle_alpha   90.00
_cell.angle_beta   90.00
_cell.angle_gamma   90.00
#
_symmetry.space_group_name_H-M   'P 1'
#
loop_
_entity.id
_entity.type
_entity.pdbx_description
1 polymer ?
#
loop_
_entity_poly.entity_id
_entity_poly.type
_entity_poly.pdbx_seq_one_letter_code
_entity_poly.pdbx_strand_id
1 'polypeptide(L)'
;LVQGGGSARDTLSALELLANTGGDTSDVVDLDEFLAAIAERDAGRALTAMGHAVNLGRDPRTLTEQIVRHLRNAFLSIMAPELVVLPADQVDAIAQRAQQLGAATLVRAIEQLGSTLVEMRHAPDPRILVEVALVQLTHDEAGNDVDALLARIERLEQTVKQLRESGVSAGAAPAAPRDPATGRAVLG
;
A
#
# COMPACT_ATOMS: atom_id res chain seq x y z
N LEU A 1 -51.74 -5.67 -1.04
CA LEU A 1 -51.74 -4.38 -1.77
C LEU A 1 -51.75 -3.24 -0.76
N VAL A 2 -50.59 -2.72 -0.37
CA VAL A 2 -50.35 -1.28 -0.19
C VAL A 2 -48.85 -1.07 -0.44
N GLN A 3 -48.52 -0.61 -1.64
CA GLN A 3 -47.25 0.03 -1.95
C GLN A 3 -47.34 1.51 -1.59
N GLY A 4 -46.19 2.12 -1.29
CA GLY A 4 -45.89 3.48 -1.69
C GLY A 4 -45.73 4.48 -0.54
N GLY A 5 -44.53 5.05 -0.40
CA GLY A 5 -44.40 6.37 0.22
C GLY A 5 -43.09 6.76 0.90
N GLY A 6 -42.08 5.88 1.02
CA GLY A 6 -40.72 6.29 1.40
C GLY A 6 -40.20 7.20 0.30
N SER A 7 -40.25 8.50 0.56
CA SER A 7 -40.66 9.50 -0.41
C SER A 7 -39.46 9.93 -1.25
N ALA A 8 -39.67 10.26 -2.52
CA ALA A 8 -38.68 11.01 -3.31
C ALA A 8 -38.17 12.26 -2.56
N ARG A 9 -38.96 12.77 -1.59
CA ARG A 9 -38.56 13.80 -0.64
C ARG A 9 -37.48 13.39 0.34
N ASP A 10 -37.39 12.15 0.78
CA ASP A 10 -36.36 11.70 1.73
C ASP A 10 -35.01 11.57 1.02
N THR A 11 -35.01 11.06 -0.22
CA THR A 11 -33.82 11.03 -1.08
C THR A 11 -33.39 12.44 -1.50
N LEU A 12 -34.37 13.31 -1.77
CA LEU A 12 -34.12 14.71 -2.10
C LEU A 12 -33.70 15.51 -0.87
N SER A 13 -34.17 15.18 0.34
CA SER A 13 -33.70 15.77 1.60
C SER A 13 -32.30 15.30 1.94
N ALA A 14 -31.92 14.05 1.63
CA ALA A 14 -30.55 13.58 1.77
C ALA A 14 -29.61 14.27 0.76
N LEU A 15 -30.06 14.50 -0.48
CA LEU A 15 -29.31 15.24 -1.49
C LEU A 15 -29.23 16.74 -1.17
N GLU A 16 -30.32 17.36 -0.70
CA GLU A 16 -30.33 18.76 -0.26
C GLU A 16 -29.53 18.95 1.01
N LEU A 17 -29.47 17.96 1.91
CA LEU A 17 -28.57 17.98 3.06
C LEU A 17 -27.11 17.97 2.58
N LEU A 18 -26.76 17.10 1.64
CA LEU A 18 -25.41 17.07 1.03
C LEU A 18 -25.08 18.39 0.30
N ALA A 19 -26.04 18.97 -0.42
CA ALA A 19 -25.87 20.24 -1.13
C ALA A 19 -25.78 21.45 -0.17
N ASN A 20 -26.60 21.48 0.89
CA ASN A 20 -26.60 22.55 1.91
C ASN A 20 -25.45 22.43 2.89
N THR A 21 -24.89 21.22 3.10
CA THR A 21 -23.64 21.10 3.86
C THR A 21 -22.49 21.78 3.16
N GLY A 22 -22.61 22.14 1.87
CA GLY A 22 -21.63 22.95 1.15
C GLY A 22 -20.21 22.49 1.44
N GLY A 23 -20.05 21.16 1.59
CA GLY A 23 -18.81 20.58 2.07
C GLY A 23 -17.81 20.90 1.00
N ASP A 24 -16.89 21.79 1.33
CA ASP A 24 -15.69 21.97 0.55
C ASP A 24 -15.19 20.56 0.26
N THR A 25 -14.93 20.20 -1.00
CA THR A 25 -14.43 18.83 -1.31
C THR A 25 -13.14 18.51 -0.56
N SER A 26 -12.54 19.51 0.11
CA SER A 26 -11.49 19.44 1.11
C SER A 26 -11.83 18.68 2.41
N ASP A 27 -13.11 18.48 2.76
CA ASP A 27 -13.54 17.75 3.98
C ASP A 27 -13.69 16.23 3.77
N VAL A 28 -13.45 15.76 2.54
CA VAL A 28 -13.48 14.35 2.19
C VAL A 28 -12.11 13.75 2.45
N VAL A 29 -12.05 12.74 3.31
CA VAL A 29 -10.82 11.98 3.54
C VAL A 29 -10.58 11.08 2.32
N ASP A 30 -9.48 11.34 1.61
CA ASP A 30 -9.07 10.49 0.50
C ASP A 30 -8.47 9.18 1.03
N LEU A 31 -9.21 8.08 0.90
CA LEU A 31 -8.75 6.76 1.33
C LEU A 31 -7.65 6.20 0.42
N ASP A 32 -7.53 6.70 -0.82
CA ASP A 32 -6.47 6.28 -1.73
C ASP A 32 -5.09 6.73 -1.24
N GLU A 33 -5.02 7.81 -0.45
CA GLU A 33 -3.76 8.31 0.13
C GLU A 33 -3.12 7.26 1.06
N PHE A 34 -3.93 6.49 1.80
CA PHE A 34 -3.41 5.40 2.64
C PHE A 34 -2.85 4.25 1.81
N LEU A 35 -3.49 3.89 0.69
CA LEU A 35 -2.98 2.86 -0.22
C LEU A 35 -1.67 3.32 -0.86
N ALA A 36 -1.62 4.57 -1.32
CA ALA A 36 -0.41 5.16 -1.91
C ALA A 36 0.73 5.22 -0.89
N ALA A 37 0.46 5.68 0.33
CA ALA A 37 1.46 5.74 1.39
C ALA A 37 2.02 4.35 1.76
N ILE A 38 1.18 3.31 1.81
CA ILE A 38 1.63 1.92 2.02
C ILE A 38 2.46 1.43 0.82
N ALA A 39 2.06 1.75 -0.42
CA ALA A 39 2.78 1.35 -1.63
C ALA A 39 4.17 1.97 -1.70
N GLU A 40 4.24 3.26 -1.39
CA GLU A 40 5.46 4.08 -1.46
C GLU A 40 6.31 4.01 -0.19
N ARG A 41 5.83 3.32 0.85
CA ARG A 41 6.50 3.19 2.16
C ARG A 41 6.72 4.51 2.87
N ASP A 42 5.74 5.39 2.72
CA ASP A 42 5.78 6.72 3.31
C ASP A 42 4.90 6.78 4.55
N ALA A 43 5.49 6.45 5.70
CA ALA A 43 4.84 6.60 7.00
C ALA A 43 4.40 8.05 7.25
N GLY A 44 5.18 9.03 6.81
CA GLY A 44 4.90 10.45 7.01
C GLY A 44 3.61 10.86 6.30
N ARG A 45 3.41 10.41 5.07
CA ARG A 45 2.17 10.60 4.31
C ARG A 45 0.97 9.96 5.00
N ALA A 46 1.08 8.69 5.40
CA ALA A 46 0.00 7.99 6.10
C ALA A 46 -0.40 8.68 7.42
N LEU A 47 0.58 9.10 8.22
CA LEU A 47 0.34 9.80 9.48
C LEU A 47 -0.23 11.21 9.27
N THR A 48 0.19 11.90 8.21
CA THR A 48 -0.35 13.22 7.84
C THR A 48 -1.82 13.08 7.43
N ALA A 49 -2.17 12.08 6.63
CA ALA A 49 -3.55 11.81 6.23
C ALA A 49 -4.45 11.45 7.43
N MET A 50 -3.96 10.59 8.34
CA MET A 50 -4.65 10.27 9.60
C MET A 50 -4.85 11.51 10.47
N GLY A 51 -3.79 12.30 10.68
CA GLY A 51 -3.84 13.53 11.46
C GLY A 51 -4.81 14.55 10.88
N HIS A 52 -4.80 14.74 9.56
CA HIS A 52 -5.75 15.61 8.86
C HIS A 52 -7.20 15.14 9.08
N ALA A 53 -7.49 13.86 8.86
CA ALA A 53 -8.83 13.31 9.05
C ALA A 53 -9.32 13.47 10.50
N VAL A 54 -8.46 13.22 11.50
CA VAL A 54 -8.80 13.43 12.91
C VAL A 54 -9.03 14.91 13.22
N ASN A 55 -8.24 15.82 12.63
CA ASN A 55 -8.45 17.27 12.77
C ASN A 55 -9.79 17.73 12.17
N LEU A 56 -10.29 17.05 11.14
CA LEU A 56 -11.66 17.22 10.62
C LEU A 56 -12.75 16.58 11.52
N GLY A 57 -12.39 16.07 12.69
CA GLY A 57 -13.32 15.47 13.65
C GLY A 57 -13.69 14.01 13.33
N ARG A 58 -12.96 13.34 12.44
CA ARG A 58 -13.18 11.91 12.18
C ARG A 58 -12.69 11.08 13.37
N ASP A 59 -13.55 10.18 13.83
CA ASP A 59 -13.19 9.19 14.84
C ASP A 59 -12.15 8.20 14.28
N PRO A 60 -10.99 7.99 14.94
CA PRO A 60 -9.92 7.11 14.46
C PRO A 60 -10.37 5.68 14.18
N ARG A 61 -11.26 5.13 15.03
CA ARG A 61 -11.77 3.76 14.86
C ARG A 61 -12.64 3.66 13.61
N THR A 62 -13.58 4.59 13.46
CA THR A 62 -14.44 4.69 12.27
C THR A 62 -13.63 4.88 10.98
N LEU A 63 -12.59 5.71 11.02
CA LEU A 63 -11.68 5.89 9.87
C LEU A 63 -10.91 4.61 9.55
N THR A 64 -10.41 3.91 10.57
CA THR A 64 -9.72 2.63 10.39
C THR A 64 -10.64 1.57 9.75
N GLU A 65 -11.91 1.50 10.16
CA GLU A 65 -12.92 0.63 9.53
C GLU A 65 -13.14 0.98 8.04
N GLN A 66 -13.06 2.26 7.67
CA GLN A 66 -13.13 2.70 6.28
C GLN A 66 -11.89 2.31 5.48
N ILE A 67 -10.68 2.49 6.05
CA ILE A 67 -9.42 2.07 5.43
C ILE A 67 -9.43 0.55 5.17
N VAL A 68 -9.86 -0.27 6.12
CA VAL A 68 -9.97 -1.73 5.95
C VAL A 68 -10.95 -2.08 4.82
N ARG A 69 -12.09 -1.40 4.75
CA ARG A 69 -13.07 -1.60 3.67
C ARG A 69 -12.49 -1.24 2.30
N HIS A 70 -11.69 -0.17 2.24
CA HIS A 70 -11.03 0.28 1.02
C HIS A 70 -9.95 -0.70 0.57
N LEU A 71 -9.10 -1.19 1.49
CA LEU A 71 -8.14 -2.25 1.23
C LEU A 71 -8.82 -3.55 0.75
N ARG A 72 -9.97 -3.92 1.32
CA ARG A 72 -10.78 -5.05 0.86
C ARG A 72 -11.26 -4.84 -0.58
N ASN A 73 -11.75 -3.65 -0.91
CA ASN A 73 -12.18 -3.34 -2.27
C ASN A 73 -10.99 -3.41 -3.25
N ALA A 74 -9.82 -2.91 -2.86
CA ALA A 74 -8.59 -3.05 -3.63
C ALA A 74 -8.21 -4.53 -3.85
N PHE A 75 -8.24 -5.35 -2.80
CA PHE A 75 -8.01 -6.80 -2.92
C PHE A 75 -9.01 -7.49 -3.84
N LEU A 76 -10.30 -7.20 -3.70
CA LEU A 76 -11.32 -7.81 -4.55
C LEU A 76 -11.22 -7.33 -6.00
N SER A 77 -10.81 -6.09 -6.25
CA SER A 77 -10.63 -5.58 -7.60
C SER A 77 -9.59 -6.34 -8.43
N ILE A 78 -8.66 -7.06 -7.78
CA ILE A 78 -7.67 -7.91 -8.46
C ILE A 78 -8.02 -9.40 -8.41
N MET A 79 -8.84 -9.85 -7.45
CA MET A 79 -9.16 -11.28 -7.25
C MET A 79 -10.54 -11.68 -7.79
N ALA A 80 -11.54 -10.83 -7.60
CA ALA A 80 -12.95 -11.06 -7.92
C ALA A 80 -13.67 -9.70 -8.10
N PRO A 81 -13.42 -8.99 -9.21
CA PRO A 81 -13.92 -7.62 -9.42
C PRO A 81 -15.45 -7.49 -9.33
N GLU A 82 -16.17 -8.56 -9.68
CA GLU A 82 -17.63 -8.65 -9.61
C GLU A 82 -18.19 -8.56 -8.18
N LEU A 83 -17.35 -8.77 -7.16
CA LEU A 83 -17.73 -8.66 -5.75
C LEU A 83 -17.51 -7.24 -5.18
N VAL A 84 -16.93 -6.33 -5.97
CA VAL A 84 -16.70 -4.94 -5.55
C VAL A 84 -17.97 -4.13 -5.72
N VAL A 85 -18.41 -3.48 -4.65
CA VAL A 85 -19.60 -2.62 -4.65
C VAL A 85 -19.16 -1.16 -4.85
N LEU A 86 -18.68 -0.85 -6.04
CA LEU A 86 -18.27 0.49 -6.49
C LEU A 86 -18.67 0.71 -7.96
N PRO A 87 -18.78 1.98 -8.42
CA PRO A 87 -18.87 2.29 -9.84
C PRO A 87 -17.69 1.71 -10.64
N ALA A 88 -17.93 1.27 -11.88
CA ALA A 88 -16.95 0.54 -12.68
C ALA A 88 -15.65 1.33 -12.92
N ASP A 89 -15.76 2.64 -13.15
CA ASP A 89 -14.62 3.56 -13.30
C ASP A 89 -13.75 3.63 -12.04
N GLN A 90 -14.35 3.50 -10.86
CA GLN A 90 -13.62 3.44 -9.59
C GLN A 90 -12.98 2.07 -9.35
N VAL A 91 -13.61 0.99 -9.83
CA VAL A 91 -13.03 -0.37 -9.77
C VAL A 91 -11.74 -0.45 -10.58
N ASP A 92 -11.71 0.12 -11.78
CA ASP A 92 -10.51 0.13 -12.61
C ASP A 92 -9.38 0.95 -11.96
N ALA A 93 -9.71 2.12 -11.40
CA ALA A 93 -8.74 2.98 -10.72
C ALA A 93 -8.13 2.30 -9.47
N ILE A 94 -8.95 1.68 -8.63
CA ILE A 94 -8.46 0.98 -7.43
C ILE A 94 -7.68 -0.30 -7.80
N ALA A 95 -8.04 -0.98 -8.89
CA ALA A 95 -7.31 -2.16 -9.37
C ALA A 95 -5.87 -1.84 -9.79
N GLN A 96 -5.64 -0.70 -10.47
CA GLN A 96 -4.29 -0.29 -10.86
C GLN A 96 -3.38 -0.09 -9.64
N ARG A 97 -3.88 0.54 -8.57
CA ARG A 97 -3.13 0.72 -7.32
C ARG A 97 -2.96 -0.60 -6.57
N ALA A 98 -4.01 -1.42 -6.53
CA ALA A 98 -3.98 -2.74 -5.90
C ALA A 98 -2.92 -3.66 -6.53
N GLN A 99 -2.73 -3.58 -7.85
CA GLN A 99 -1.67 -4.31 -8.56
C GLN A 99 -0.26 -3.86 -8.13
N GLN A 100 -0.05 -2.56 -7.88
CA GLN A 100 1.24 -2.05 -7.39
C GLN A 100 1.55 -2.55 -5.97
N LEU A 101 0.52 -2.63 -5.10
CA LEU A 101 0.66 -3.12 -3.73
C LEU A 101 0.87 -4.64 -3.65
N GLY A 102 0.16 -5.38 -4.51
CA GLY A 102 0.12 -6.84 -4.53
C GLY A 102 -0.86 -7.43 -3.51
N ALA A 103 -1.50 -8.55 -3.89
CA ALA A 103 -2.52 -9.22 -3.08
C ALA A 103 -2.03 -9.60 -1.67
N ALA A 104 -0.80 -10.09 -1.54
CA ALA A 104 -0.25 -10.50 -0.25
C ALA A 104 -0.11 -9.30 0.72
N THR A 105 0.28 -8.13 0.23
CA THR A 105 0.39 -6.92 1.04
C THR A 105 -0.98 -6.41 1.46
N LEU A 106 -1.96 -6.45 0.56
CA LEU A 106 -3.35 -6.07 0.87
C LEU A 106 -3.95 -6.95 1.98
N VAL A 107 -3.77 -8.27 1.91
CA VAL A 107 -4.24 -9.20 2.94
C VAL A 107 -3.61 -8.91 4.29
N ARG A 108 -2.27 -8.76 4.35
CA ARG A 108 -1.57 -8.42 5.59
C ARG A 108 -2.05 -7.08 6.18
N ALA A 109 -2.26 -6.07 5.34
CA ALA A 109 -2.76 -4.78 5.79
C ALA A 109 -4.17 -4.89 6.40
N ILE A 110 -5.05 -5.68 5.78
CA ILE A 110 -6.39 -5.96 6.30
C ILE A 110 -6.32 -6.70 7.65
N GLU A 111 -5.48 -7.73 7.77
CA GLU A 111 -5.31 -8.50 9.00
C GLU A 111 -4.78 -7.66 10.15
N GLN A 112 -3.73 -6.88 9.89
CA GLN A 112 -3.09 -6.03 10.90
C GLN A 112 -4.05 -4.94 11.40
N LEU A 113 -4.68 -4.18 10.49
CA LEU A 113 -5.66 -3.17 10.89
C LEU A 113 -6.90 -3.80 11.54
N GLY A 114 -7.28 -5.02 11.13
CA GLY A 114 -8.32 -5.81 11.79
C GLY A 114 -7.99 -6.11 13.25
N SER A 115 -6.75 -6.52 13.55
CA SER A 115 -6.28 -6.72 14.93
C SER A 115 -6.28 -5.40 15.71
N THR A 116 -5.75 -4.33 15.10
CA THR A 116 -5.72 -3.00 15.70
C THR A 116 -7.13 -2.51 16.08
N LEU A 117 -8.14 -2.75 15.24
CA LEU A 117 -9.54 -2.41 15.52
C LEU A 117 -10.11 -3.12 16.76
N VAL A 118 -9.66 -4.34 17.04
CA VAL A 118 -10.05 -5.09 18.25
C VAL A 118 -9.40 -4.45 19.49
N GLU A 119 -8.10 -4.14 19.41
CA GLU A 119 -7.34 -3.51 20.50
C GLU A 119 -7.88 -2.12 20.86
N MET A 120 -8.25 -1.33 19.85
CA MET A 120 -8.84 0.01 20.02
C MET A 120 -10.06 0.05 20.91
N ARG A 121 -10.85 -1.03 20.99
CA ARG A 121 -12.08 -1.07 21.82
C ARG A 121 -11.80 -0.78 23.29
N HIS A 122 -10.58 -1.08 23.76
CA HIS A 122 -10.19 -0.98 25.16
C HIS A 122 -9.02 -0.01 25.37
N ALA A 123 -8.55 0.65 24.31
CA ALA A 123 -7.41 1.53 24.36
C ALA A 123 -7.78 2.89 25.00
N PRO A 124 -6.93 3.44 25.89
CA PRO A 124 -7.08 4.80 26.37
C PRO A 124 -7.01 5.84 25.24
N ASP A 125 -6.18 5.57 24.22
CA ASP A 125 -6.07 6.38 23.01
C ASP A 125 -6.05 5.47 21.75
N PRO A 126 -7.20 5.29 21.08
CA PRO A 126 -7.31 4.52 19.85
C PRO A 126 -6.46 5.08 18.70
N ARG A 127 -6.17 6.39 18.70
CA ARG A 127 -5.44 7.05 17.63
C ARG A 127 -3.99 6.55 17.56
N ILE A 128 -3.33 6.44 18.71
CA ILE A 128 -1.95 5.96 18.79
C ILE A 128 -1.83 4.54 18.21
N LEU A 129 -2.83 3.68 18.45
CA LEU A 129 -2.79 2.31 17.93
C LEU A 129 -2.83 2.26 16.39
N VAL A 130 -3.68 3.07 15.73
CA VAL A 130 -3.66 3.13 14.26
C VAL A 130 -2.41 3.80 13.73
N GLU A 131 -1.90 4.85 14.38
CA GLU A 131 -0.67 5.52 13.95
C GLU A 131 0.52 4.53 13.96
N VAL A 132 0.65 3.72 15.02
CA VAL A 132 1.66 2.66 15.10
C VAL A 132 1.44 1.60 14.03
N ALA A 133 0.20 1.16 13.80
CA ALA A 133 -0.10 0.18 12.76
C ALA A 133 0.24 0.70 11.35
N LEU A 134 -0.06 1.96 11.04
CA LEU A 134 0.29 2.60 9.77
C LEU A 134 1.81 2.69 9.57
N VAL A 135 2.56 3.00 10.62
CA VAL A 135 4.03 2.98 10.58
C VAL A 135 4.54 1.57 10.30
N GLN A 136 4.02 0.55 10.96
CA GLN A 136 4.42 -0.84 10.73
C GLN A 136 4.12 -1.28 9.29
N LEU A 137 2.93 -0.97 8.76
CA LEU A 137 2.53 -1.31 7.39
C LEU A 137 3.40 -0.67 6.31
N THR A 138 3.96 0.50 6.59
CA THR A 138 4.83 1.23 5.64
C THR A 138 6.29 0.77 5.71
N HIS A 139 6.71 0.07 6.77
CA HIS A 139 8.09 -0.41 6.94
C HIS A 139 8.29 -1.88 6.52
N ASP A 140 7.23 -2.68 6.42
CA ASP A 140 7.34 -4.11 6.18
C ASP A 140 7.54 -4.50 4.69
N GLU A 141 8.82 -4.58 4.29
CA GLU A 141 9.29 -5.37 3.14
C GLU A 141 9.07 -6.86 3.40
N ALA A 142 7.89 -7.44 3.21
CA ALA A 142 7.76 -8.91 3.06
C ALA A 142 8.57 -9.74 4.10
N GLY A 143 8.70 -9.26 5.35
CA GLY A 143 9.96 -9.38 6.07
C GLY A 143 9.79 -9.77 7.53
N ASN A 144 8.98 -10.79 7.76
CA ASN A 144 9.15 -11.71 8.88
C ASN A 144 8.68 -13.13 8.53
N ASP A 145 8.47 -13.42 7.24
CA ASP A 145 8.35 -14.80 6.79
C ASP A 145 9.76 -15.34 6.56
N VAL A 146 10.22 -16.14 7.52
CA VAL A 146 11.52 -16.82 7.46
C VAL A 146 11.64 -17.62 6.16
N ASP A 147 10.55 -18.14 5.62
CA ASP A 147 10.54 -18.92 4.38
C ASP A 147 10.76 -18.03 3.15
N ALA A 148 10.18 -16.82 3.13
CA ALA A 148 10.43 -15.84 2.06
C ALA A 148 11.87 -15.33 2.08
N LEU A 149 12.46 -15.16 3.27
CA LEU A 149 13.87 -14.83 3.45
C LEU A 149 14.77 -15.99 2.99
N LEU A 150 14.46 -17.23 3.36
CA LEU A 150 15.17 -18.43 2.91
C LEU A 150 15.15 -18.56 1.39
N ALA A 151 13.98 -18.43 0.75
CA ALA A 151 13.86 -18.52 -0.71
C ALA A 151 14.62 -17.40 -1.44
N ARG A 152 14.79 -16.22 -0.82
CA ARG A 152 15.59 -15.12 -1.36
C ARG A 152 17.09 -15.39 -1.19
N ILE A 153 17.49 -15.98 -0.07
CA ILE A 153 18.88 -16.45 0.17
C ILE A 153 19.24 -17.56 -0.81
N GLU A 154 18.41 -18.58 -1.01
CA GLU A 154 18.67 -19.68 -1.94
C GLU A 154 18.86 -19.19 -3.38
N ARG A 155 18.02 -18.25 -3.84
CA ARG A 155 18.19 -17.60 -5.15
C ARG A 155 19.49 -16.82 -5.26
N LEU A 156 19.88 -16.09 -4.21
CA LEU A 156 21.17 -15.40 -4.16
C LEU A 156 22.33 -16.39 -4.19
N GLU A 157 22.26 -17.49 -3.45
CA GLU A 157 23.29 -18.53 -3.45
C GLU A 157 23.43 -19.20 -4.83
N GLN A 158 22.31 -19.50 -5.51
CA GLN A 158 22.30 -20.02 -6.86
C GLN A 158 22.91 -19.03 -7.86
N THR A 159 22.55 -17.74 -7.74
CA THR A 159 23.12 -16.68 -8.59
C THR A 159 24.62 -16.54 -8.36
N VAL A 160 25.09 -16.59 -7.11
CA VAL A 160 26.53 -16.54 -6.78
C VAL A 160 27.27 -17.78 -7.30
N LYS A 161 26.68 -18.98 -7.19
CA LYS A 161 27.24 -20.21 -7.79
C LYS A 161 27.35 -20.07 -9.31
N GLN A 162 26.28 -19.64 -9.98
CA GLN A 162 26.28 -19.41 -11.42
C GLN A 162 27.30 -18.36 -11.83
N LEU A 163 27.46 -17.26 -11.10
CA LEU A 163 28.48 -16.24 -11.39
C LEU A 163 29.91 -16.77 -11.23
N ARG A 164 30.15 -17.65 -10.23
CA ARG A 164 31.44 -18.33 -10.04
C ARG A 164 31.73 -19.36 -11.13
N GLU A 165 30.73 -20.12 -11.56
CA GLU A 165 30.85 -21.16 -12.59
C GLU A 165 30.92 -20.58 -14.01
N SER A 166 30.18 -19.49 -14.27
CA SER A 166 30.14 -18.81 -15.57
C SER A 166 31.36 -17.94 -15.82
N GLY A 167 32.29 -17.84 -14.86
CA GLY A 167 33.56 -17.16 -15.04
C GLY A 167 33.42 -15.72 -15.54
N VAL A 168 32.42 -14.98 -15.04
CA VAL A 168 32.37 -13.53 -15.30
C VAL A 168 33.49 -12.89 -14.47
N SER A 169 34.69 -12.95 -15.05
CA SER A 169 35.79 -12.09 -14.67
C SER A 169 35.25 -10.67 -14.77
N ALA A 170 35.19 -9.96 -13.65
CA ALA A 170 35.08 -8.51 -13.66
C ALA A 170 36.07 -8.01 -14.71
N GLY A 171 35.54 -7.38 -15.76
CA GLY A 171 36.21 -7.24 -17.05
C GLY A 171 37.71 -7.01 -16.91
N ALA A 172 38.50 -7.88 -17.54
CA ALA A 172 39.91 -7.64 -17.74
C ALA A 172 40.07 -6.22 -18.29
N ALA A 173 40.67 -5.33 -17.49
CA ALA A 173 41.10 -4.03 -17.97
C ALA A 173 41.93 -4.26 -19.25
N PRO A 174 41.72 -3.48 -20.32
CA PRO A 174 42.49 -3.66 -21.55
C PRO A 174 43.98 -3.60 -21.20
N ALA A 175 44.70 -4.69 -21.50
CA ALA A 175 46.12 -4.79 -21.22
C ALA A 175 46.84 -3.62 -21.90
N ALA A 176 47.60 -2.85 -21.13
CA ALA A 176 48.37 -1.72 -21.63
C ALA A 176 49.25 -2.17 -22.82
N PRO A 177 49.37 -1.35 -23.90
CA PRO A 177 50.21 -1.67 -25.04
C PRO A 177 51.63 -2.03 -24.60
N ARG A 178 52.14 -3.16 -25.09
CA ARG A 178 53.52 -3.62 -24.86
C ARG A 178 54.35 -3.38 -26.12
N ASP A 179 55.58 -2.94 -25.92
CA ASP A 179 56.54 -2.73 -27.01
C ASP A 179 57.05 -4.08 -27.56
N PRO A 180 56.92 -4.36 -28.87
CA PRO A 180 57.33 -5.63 -29.48
C PRO A 180 58.85 -5.86 -29.45
N ALA A 181 59.68 -4.83 -29.24
CA ALA A 181 61.13 -4.99 -29.18
C ALA A 181 61.65 -5.36 -27.77
N THR A 182 60.94 -4.96 -26.71
CA THR A 182 61.43 -5.06 -25.33
C THR A 182 60.51 -5.85 -24.39
N GLY A 183 59.28 -6.16 -24.81
CA GLY A 183 58.28 -6.91 -24.02
C GLY A 183 57.78 -6.18 -22.78
N ARG A 184 58.18 -4.93 -22.57
CA ARG A 184 57.80 -4.10 -21.41
C ARG A 184 56.55 -3.27 -21.71
N ALA A 185 55.81 -2.92 -20.66
CA ALA A 185 54.65 -2.03 -20.76
C ALA A 185 55.13 -0.61 -21.10
N VAL A 186 54.46 0.04 -22.07
CA VAL A 186 54.75 1.43 -22.42
C VAL A 186 54.18 2.32 -21.32
N LEU A 187 55.04 2.82 -20.44
CA LEU A 187 54.68 3.90 -19.52
C LEU A 187 54.76 5.22 -20.30
N GLY A 188 53.60 5.85 -20.51
CA GLY A 188 53.51 7.21 -21.01
C GLY A 188 53.95 8.23 -19.98
#